data_AF-A0A6G1SWX5-F1
#
_entry.id   AF-A0A6G1SWX5-F1
#
_cell.length_a   1.000
_cell.length_b   1.000
_cell.length_c   1.000
_cell.angle_alpha   90.00
_cell.angle_beta   90.00
_cell.angle_gamma   90.00
#
_symmetry.space_group_name_H-M   'P 1'
#
loop_
_entity.id
_entity.type
_entity.pdbx_description
1 polymer ?
#
loop_
_entity_poly.entity_id
_entity_poly.type
_entity_poly.pdbx_seq_one_letter_code
_entity_poly.pdbx_strand_id
1 'polypeptide(L)'
;MDKRIAEEGADWIAEMVSEDLGGFVPAELVDLVMEFEHRVRQETGDEQMGHHAMTERLVLMLEEDGVPVKEGAVTPTVIEEILHWEDEFLAMAGQPRTVRPS
;
A
#
# COMPACT_ATOMS: atom_id res chain seq x y z
N MET A 1 7.02 -12.34 0.98
CA MET A 1 7.42 -11.88 2.32
C MET A 1 7.19 -12.99 3.34
N ASP A 2 7.91 -13.05 4.47
CA ASP A 2 7.50 -13.90 5.61
C ASP A 2 6.15 -13.37 6.12
N LYS A 3 5.16 -14.24 6.32
CA LYS A 3 3.79 -13.85 6.70
C LYS A 3 3.75 -13.03 7.99
N ARG A 4 4.61 -13.34 8.96
CA ARG A 4 4.65 -12.59 10.23
C ARG A 4 5.16 -11.18 10.05
N ILE A 5 6.12 -10.98 9.14
CA ILE A 5 6.64 -9.65 8.79
C ILE A 5 5.58 -8.84 8.05
N ALA A 6 4.66 -9.51 7.33
CA ALA A 6 3.53 -8.86 6.66
C ALA A 6 2.48 -8.37 7.65
N GLU A 7 2.07 -9.23 8.57
CA GLU A 7 1.09 -8.88 9.60
C GLU A 7 1.64 -7.79 10.54
N GLU A 8 2.86 -7.94 11.06
CA GLU A 8 3.50 -6.90 11.90
C GLU A 8 3.76 -5.61 11.12
N GLY A 9 4.00 -5.70 9.81
CA GLY A 9 4.19 -4.53 8.94
C GLY A 9 2.89 -3.78 8.70
N ALA A 10 1.78 -4.47 8.48
CA ALA A 10 0.48 -3.85 8.23
C ALA A 10 0.00 -3.02 9.41
N ASP A 11 0.14 -3.54 10.63
CA ASP A 11 -0.20 -2.81 11.87
C ASP A 11 0.65 -1.53 12.01
N TRP A 12 1.97 -1.65 11.81
CA TRP A 12 2.87 -0.51 11.93
C TRP A 12 2.62 0.57 10.87
N ILE A 13 2.44 0.16 9.60
CA ILE A 13 2.12 1.08 8.50
C ILE A 13 0.78 1.77 8.75
N ALA A 14 -0.23 1.04 9.24
CA ALA A 14 -1.53 1.63 9.57
C ALA A 14 -1.43 2.72 10.65
N GLU A 15 -0.59 2.51 11.67
CA GLU A 15 -0.30 3.52 12.69
C GLU A 15 0.34 4.77 12.06
N MET A 16 1.37 4.60 11.24
CA MET A 16 2.07 5.74 10.61
C MET A 16 1.17 6.55 9.67
N VAL A 17 0.41 5.89 8.80
CA VAL A 17 -0.52 6.56 7.87
C VAL A 17 -1.63 7.29 8.64
N SER A 18 -2.12 6.69 9.72
CA SER A 18 -3.14 7.32 10.58
C SER A 18 -2.61 8.58 11.25
N GLU A 19 -1.36 8.56 11.72
CA GLU A 19 -0.69 9.72 12.31
C GLU A 19 -0.52 10.85 11.29
N ASP A 20 0.01 10.54 10.10
CA ASP A 20 0.31 11.54 9.07
C ASP A 20 -0.94 12.20 8.48
N LEU A 21 -1.98 11.42 8.23
CA LEU A 21 -3.23 11.92 7.63
C LEU A 21 -4.21 12.48 8.68
N GLY A 22 -3.91 12.35 9.98
CA GLY A 22 -4.77 12.79 11.07
C GLY A 22 -6.12 12.05 11.11
N GLY A 23 -6.11 10.77 10.75
CA GLY A 23 -7.29 9.93 10.57
C GLY A 23 -7.13 8.54 11.19
N PHE A 24 -8.01 7.62 10.81
CA PHE A 24 -7.89 6.21 11.16
C PHE A 24 -7.83 5.37 9.89
N VAL A 25 -6.72 4.67 9.71
CA VAL A 25 -6.52 3.68 8.65
C VAL A 25 -6.44 2.30 9.30
N PRO A 26 -7.34 1.37 8.94
CA PRO A 26 -7.30 0.01 9.49
C PRO A 26 -6.17 -0.81 8.86
N ALA A 27 -5.53 -1.67 9.66
CA ALA A 27 -4.46 -2.56 9.21
C ALA A 27 -4.94 -3.52 8.11
N GLU A 28 -6.21 -3.90 8.11
CA GLU A 28 -6.80 -4.74 7.07
C GLU A 28 -6.82 -4.06 5.70
N LEU A 29 -6.95 -2.72 5.64
CA LEU A 29 -6.83 -1.99 4.38
C LEU A 29 -5.39 -2.00 3.89
N VAL A 30 -4.43 -1.85 4.81
CA VAL A 30 -2.99 -1.89 4.49
C VAL A 30 -2.59 -3.26 3.95
N ASP A 31 -3.00 -4.33 4.62
CA ASP A 31 -2.73 -5.71 4.19
C ASP A 31 -3.31 -5.98 2.79
N LEU A 32 -4.55 -5.53 2.54
CA LEU A 32 -5.19 -5.64 1.23
C LEU A 32 -4.44 -4.86 0.14
N VAL A 33 -3.99 -3.64 0.44
CA VAL A 33 -3.19 -2.83 -0.47
C VAL A 33 -1.87 -3.53 -0.80
N MET A 34 -1.17 -4.04 0.20
CA MET A 34 0.10 -4.77 0.00
C MET A 34 -0.09 -6.07 -0.80
N GLU A 35 -1.19 -6.80 -0.57
CA GLU A 35 -1.52 -7.99 -1.36
C GLU A 35 -1.75 -7.66 -2.84
N PHE A 36 -2.57 -6.63 -3.10
CA PHE A 36 -2.88 -6.20 -4.46
C PHE A 36 -1.65 -5.61 -5.17
N GLU A 37 -0.84 -4.86 -4.45
CA GLU A 37 0.43 -4.31 -4.91
C GLU A 37 1.35 -5.43 -5.40
N HIS A 38 1.50 -6.47 -4.59
CA HIS A 38 2.32 -7.62 -4.91
C HIS A 38 1.79 -8.33 -6.18
N ARG A 39 0.47 -8.48 -6.28
CA ARG A 39 -0.18 -9.05 -7.46
C ARG A 39 0.10 -8.23 -8.73
N VAL A 40 -0.04 -6.91 -8.68
CA VAL A 40 0.24 -6.02 -9.82
C VAL A 40 1.68 -6.16 -10.29
N ARG A 41 2.65 -6.19 -9.36
CA ARG A 41 4.06 -6.37 -9.73
C ARG A 41 4.31 -7.72 -10.40
N GLN A 42 3.71 -8.80 -9.89
CA GLN A 42 3.83 -10.13 -10.51
C GLN A 42 3.21 -10.19 -11.92
N GLU A 43 2.02 -9.62 -12.11
CA GLU A 43 1.31 -9.63 -13.38
C GLU A 43 1.99 -8.78 -14.46
N THR A 44 2.55 -7.64 -14.07
CA THR A 44 3.20 -6.70 -15.00
C THR A 44 4.68 -7.00 -15.22
N GLY A 45 5.32 -7.71 -14.28
CA GLY A 45 6.77 -7.89 -14.26
C GLY A 45 7.54 -6.60 -13.95
N ASP A 46 6.86 -5.57 -13.41
CA ASP A 46 7.44 -4.25 -13.15
C ASP A 46 7.70 -4.03 -11.66
N GLU A 47 8.81 -4.57 -11.18
CA GLU A 47 9.21 -4.46 -9.77
C GLU A 47 9.48 -3.01 -9.30
N GLN A 48 9.70 -2.08 -10.23
CA GLN A 48 10.05 -0.68 -9.94
C GLN A 48 8.91 0.30 -10.26
N MET A 49 7.69 -0.21 -10.49
CA MET A 49 6.52 0.63 -10.74
C MET A 49 6.37 1.71 -9.66
N GLY A 50 6.27 2.97 -10.11
CA GLY A 50 6.10 4.16 -9.27
C GLY A 50 4.78 4.16 -8.50
N HIS A 51 4.74 4.82 -7.35
CA HIS A 51 3.55 4.83 -6.48
C HIS A 51 2.31 5.37 -7.20
N HIS A 52 2.45 6.44 -7.98
CA HIS A 52 1.29 7.00 -8.70
C HIS A 52 0.66 5.98 -9.67
N ALA A 53 1.49 5.34 -10.49
CA ALA A 53 1.03 4.31 -11.44
C ALA A 53 0.50 3.05 -10.74
N MET A 54 1.07 2.70 -9.57
CA MET A 54 0.57 1.61 -8.74
C MET A 54 -0.81 1.96 -8.19
N THR A 55 -0.97 3.15 -7.61
CA THR A 55 -2.24 3.63 -7.06
C THR A 55 -3.35 3.64 -8.10
N GLU A 56 -3.10 4.11 -9.33
CA GLU A 56 -4.10 4.05 -10.41
C GLU A 56 -4.64 2.64 -10.65
N ARG A 57 -3.79 1.61 -10.52
CA ARG A 57 -4.20 0.21 -10.66
C ARG A 57 -4.90 -0.31 -9.40
N LEU A 58 -4.37 0.00 -8.23
CA LEU A 58 -4.93 -0.43 -6.96
C LEU A 58 -6.33 0.12 -6.73
N VAL A 59 -6.59 1.37 -7.11
CA VAL A 59 -7.94 1.98 -7.05
C VAL A 59 -8.96 1.12 -7.80
N LEU A 60 -8.63 0.66 -9.02
CA LEU A 60 -9.53 -0.18 -9.81
C LEU A 60 -9.77 -1.53 -9.13
N MET A 61 -8.71 -2.15 -8.58
CA MET A 61 -8.82 -3.45 -7.92
C MET A 61 -9.61 -3.38 -6.61
N LEU A 62 -9.41 -2.32 -5.82
CA LEU A 62 -10.16 -2.05 -4.59
C LEU A 62 -11.65 -1.81 -4.89
N GLU A 63 -11.96 -1.07 -5.96
CA GLU A 63 -13.34 -0.88 -6.40
C GLU A 63 -14.00 -2.20 -6.84
N GLU A 64 -13.28 -3.05 -7.57
CA GLU A 64 -13.75 -4.38 -7.98
C GLU A 64 -14.02 -5.29 -6.76
N ASP A 65 -13.27 -5.13 -5.68
CA ASP A 65 -13.45 -5.86 -4.42
C ASP A 65 -14.50 -5.21 -3.48
N GLY A 66 -15.15 -4.13 -3.93
CA GLY A 66 -16.25 -3.47 -3.23
C GLY A 66 -15.81 -2.43 -2.19
N VAL A 67 -14.53 -2.04 -2.17
CA VAL A 67 -14.03 -0.94 -1.33
C VAL A 67 -14.46 0.39 -1.96
N PRO A 68 -15.15 1.28 -1.22
CA PRO A 68 -15.70 2.51 -1.78
C PRO A 68 -14.61 3.60 -1.92
N VAL A 69 -13.80 3.56 -2.98
CA VAL A 69 -12.68 4.50 -3.20
C VAL A 69 -13.11 5.87 -3.76
N LYS A 70 -14.26 5.95 -4.46
CA LYS A 70 -14.79 7.20 -5.05
C LYS A 70 -15.61 8.07 -4.11
N GLU A 71 -16.28 7.46 -3.15
CA GLU A 71 -17.26 8.12 -2.26
C GLU A 71 -16.98 7.86 -0.78
N GLY A 72 -15.96 7.06 -0.47
CA GLY A 72 -15.60 6.68 0.91
C GLY A 72 -14.35 7.39 1.44
N ALA A 73 -13.92 6.96 2.62
CA ALA A 73 -12.74 7.49 3.30
C ALA A 73 -11.42 7.02 2.69
N VAL A 74 -11.45 5.94 1.89
CA VAL A 74 -10.28 5.44 1.16
C VAL A 74 -10.14 6.27 -0.11
N THR A 75 -9.05 7.03 -0.22
CA THR A 75 -8.76 7.88 -1.37
C THR A 75 -7.44 7.47 -2.02
N PRO A 76 -7.16 7.87 -3.27
CA PRO A 76 -5.85 7.64 -3.88
C PRO A 76 -4.69 8.16 -3.03
N THR A 77 -4.87 9.27 -2.31
CA THR A 77 -3.86 9.80 -1.38
C THR A 77 -3.57 8.85 -0.24
N VAL A 78 -4.60 8.21 0.34
CA VAL A 78 -4.40 7.19 1.40
C VAL A 78 -3.60 6.01 0.85
N ILE A 79 -3.89 5.58 -0.38
CA ILE A 79 -3.19 4.45 -1.01
C ILE A 79 -1.72 4.81 -1.29
N GLU A 80 -1.44 5.99 -1.84
CA GLU A 80 -0.06 6.45 -2.05
C GLU A 80 0.72 6.55 -0.72
N GLU A 81 0.08 7.01 0.35
CA GLU A 81 0.70 7.10 1.67
C GLU A 81 1.02 5.70 2.24
N ILE A 82 0.12 4.73 2.05
CA ILE A 82 0.37 3.33 2.43
C ILE A 82 1.58 2.78 1.66
N LEU A 83 1.67 3.02 0.35
CA LEU A 83 2.80 2.56 -0.47
C LEU A 83 4.12 3.21 -0.04
N HIS A 84 4.07 4.48 0.36
CA HIS A 84 5.24 5.18 0.89
C HIS A 84 5.72 4.54 2.20
N TRP A 85 4.83 4.34 3.17
CA TRP A 85 5.18 3.73 4.44
C TRP A 85 5.56 2.25 4.33
N GLU A 86 5.04 1.53 3.33
CA GLU A 86 5.52 0.18 2.99
C GLU A 86 7.02 0.20 2.60
N ASP A 87 7.45 1.16 1.77
CA ASP A 87 8.86 1.27 1.38
C ASP A 87 9.75 1.59 2.59
N GLU A 88 9.30 2.48 3.48
CA GLU A 88 10.01 2.80 4.73
C GLU A 88 10.11 1.58 5.65
N PHE A 89 9.01 0.84 5.81
CA PHE A 89 8.99 -0.41 6.58
C PHE A 89 9.99 -1.42 6.02
N LEU A 90 9.97 -1.64 4.69
CA LEU A 90 10.89 -2.55 4.01
C LEU A 90 12.35 -2.11 4.16
N ALA A 91 12.62 -0.81 4.09
CA ALA A 91 13.96 -0.27 4.33
C ALA A 91 14.44 -0.57 5.77
N MET A 92 13.59 -0.35 6.78
CA MET A 92 13.88 -0.69 8.18
C MET A 92 14.06 -2.20 8.40
N ALA A 93 13.30 -3.03 7.69
CA ALA A 93 13.43 -4.49 7.70
C ALA A 93 14.67 -5.00 6.94
N GLY A 94 15.49 -4.11 6.37
CA GLY A 94 16.71 -4.47 5.63
C GLY A 94 16.45 -4.97 4.21
N GLN A 95 15.27 -4.69 3.65
CA GLN A 95 14.85 -5.05 2.29
C GLN A 95 14.45 -3.81 1.48
N PRO A 96 15.32 -2.77 1.37
CA PRO A 96 14.94 -1.54 0.68
C PRO A 96 14.55 -1.83 -0.77
N ARG A 97 13.39 -1.30 -1.17
CA ARG A 97 12.89 -1.38 -2.56
C ARG A 97 13.27 -0.11 -3.32
N THR A 98 13.53 -0.25 -4.61
CA THR A 98 13.69 0.90 -5.51
C THR A 98 12.40 1.09 -6.30
N VAL A 99 11.78 2.25 -6.12
CA VAL A 99 10.55 2.64 -6.82
C VAL A 99 10.88 3.82 -7.74
N ARG A 100 10.37 3.80 -8.98
CA ARG A 100 10.54 4.95 -9.88
C ARG A 100 9.82 6.17 -9.30
N PRO A 101 10.43 7.37 -9.33
CA PRO A 101 9.77 8.57 -8.87
C PRO A 101 8.48 8.80 -9.66
N SER A 102 7.43 9.16 -8.92
CA SER A 102 6.11 9.55 -9.43
C SER A 102 6.15 10.91 -10.14
#